data_AF-A0A1D2M205-F1
#
_entry.id   AF-A0A1D2M205-F1
#
_cell.length_a   1.000
_cell.length_b   1.000
_cell.length_c   1.000
_cell.angle_alpha   90.00
_cell.angle_beta   90.00
_cell.angle_gamma   90.00
#
_symmetry.space_group_name_H-M   'P 1'
#
loop_
_entity.id
_entity.type
_entity.pdbx_description
1 polymer ?
#
loop_
_entity_poly.entity_id
_entity_poly.type
_entity_poly.pdbx_seq_one_letter_code
_entity_poly.pdbx_strand_id
1 'polypeptide(L)'
;FKCIADEIITRNCLSQLEYSRHDVPADKYEGCRSAAKDIQLAHYVNNSIKQLDIRRDYYDEVTWCFCEFDHFCNGAIDINSFHSWTTTTLAVTAIHLVLYFRL
;
A
#
# COMPACT_ATOMS: atom_id res chain seq x y z
N PHE A 1 19.16 -3.67 4.82
CA PHE A 1 17.85 -4.32 4.60
C PHE A 1 16.82 -3.24 4.36
N LYS A 2 16.42 -3.07 3.10
CA LYS A 2 15.41 -2.11 2.66
C LYS A 2 14.52 -2.86 1.69
N CYS A 3 13.22 -2.84 1.92
CA CYS A 3 12.22 -3.33 0.97
C CYS A 3 12.20 -2.33 -0.22
N ILE A 4 13.25 -2.35 -1.06
CA ILE A 4 13.34 -1.56 -2.29
C ILE A 4 12.43 -2.27 -3.28
N ALA A 5 11.26 -1.70 -3.49
CA ALA A 5 10.32 -2.17 -4.49
C ALA A 5 10.81 -1.71 -5.88
N ASP A 6 11.65 -2.54 -6.52
CA ASP A 6 11.91 -2.44 -7.96
C ASP A 6 10.88 -3.24 -8.79
N GLU A 7 9.95 -3.95 -8.13
CA GLU A 7 8.80 -4.61 -8.74
C GLU A 7 7.50 -4.19 -8.05
N ILE A 8 6.46 -3.96 -8.85
CA ILE A 8 5.12 -3.59 -8.38
C ILE A 8 4.50 -4.82 -7.71
N ILE A 9 4.76 -4.97 -6.43
CA ILE A 9 4.12 -5.98 -5.57
C ILE A 9 2.89 -5.32 -4.94
N THR A 10 1.76 -6.04 -4.93
CA THR A 10 0.51 -5.62 -4.30
C THR A 10 0.75 -5.33 -2.82
N ARG A 11 0.94 -4.06 -2.48
CA ARG A 11 1.18 -3.61 -1.11
C ARG A 11 -0.16 -3.57 -0.38
N ASN A 12 -0.40 -4.47 0.57
CA ASN A 12 -1.63 -4.50 1.34
C ASN A 12 -1.39 -5.06 2.76
N CYS A 13 -2.32 -4.74 3.68
CA CYS A 13 -2.34 -5.30 5.02
C CYS A 13 -2.39 -6.82 4.95
N LEU A 14 -1.48 -7.47 5.66
CA LEU A 14 -1.44 -8.93 5.79
C LEU A 14 -2.80 -9.50 6.24
N SER A 15 -3.49 -8.79 7.14
CA SER A 15 -4.83 -9.17 7.62
C SER A 15 -5.91 -9.23 6.53
N GLN A 16 -5.79 -8.48 5.45
CA GLN A 16 -6.72 -8.54 4.32
C GLN A 16 -6.40 -9.70 3.37
N LEU A 17 -5.11 -10.02 3.25
CA LEU A 17 -4.64 -11.06 2.35
C LEU A 17 -4.86 -12.46 2.93
N GLU A 18 -4.63 -12.65 4.24
CA GLU A 18 -4.77 -13.95 4.90
C GLU A 18 -6.16 -14.58 4.78
N TYR A 19 -7.21 -13.80 4.54
CA TYR A 19 -8.55 -14.33 4.28
C TYR A 19 -8.63 -15.15 2.97
N SER A 20 -7.86 -14.77 1.96
CA SER A 20 -7.95 -15.35 0.60
C SER A 20 -6.65 -16.00 0.12
N ARG A 21 -5.54 -15.75 0.82
CA ARG A 21 -4.20 -16.20 0.51
C ARG A 21 -3.71 -17.12 1.61
N HIS A 22 -3.85 -18.42 1.36
CA HIS A 22 -3.31 -19.48 2.23
C HIS A 22 -1.87 -19.85 1.87
N ASP A 23 -1.32 -19.26 0.81
CA ASP A 23 0.05 -19.40 0.36
C ASP A 23 1.03 -18.46 1.11
N VAL A 24 0.54 -17.74 2.11
CA VAL A 24 1.37 -16.94 3.02
C VAL A 24 2.18 -17.88 3.93
N PRO A 25 3.52 -17.75 3.99
CA PRO A 25 4.34 -18.61 4.84
C PRO A 25 4.10 -18.37 6.33
N ALA A 26 4.32 -19.41 7.14
CA ALA A 26 4.10 -19.36 8.59
C ALA A 26 5.15 -18.48 9.32
N ASP A 27 6.37 -18.41 8.79
CA ASP A 27 7.42 -17.50 9.26
C ASP A 27 7.11 -16.09 8.74
N LYS A 28 6.56 -15.26 9.64
CA LYS A 28 6.19 -13.86 9.40
C LYS A 28 7.19 -12.87 9.98
N TYR A 29 8.39 -13.34 10.36
CA TYR A 29 9.49 -12.46 10.74
C TYR A 29 10.08 -11.78 9.51
N GLU A 30 10.91 -10.77 9.74
CA GLU A 30 11.49 -10.00 8.66
C GLU A 30 12.21 -10.83 7.58
N GLY A 31 12.04 -10.38 6.34
CA GLY A 31 12.69 -10.92 5.16
C GLY A 31 11.72 -11.50 4.14
N CYS A 32 12.29 -11.93 3.02
CA CYS A 32 11.56 -12.54 1.92
C CYS A 32 11.59 -14.06 2.03
N ARG A 33 10.46 -14.70 1.70
CA ARG A 33 10.23 -16.13 1.74
C ARG A 33 9.35 -16.52 0.55
N SER A 34 9.64 -17.65 -0.07
CA SER A 34 8.77 -18.20 -1.11
C SER A 34 7.39 -18.53 -0.54
N ALA A 35 6.36 -18.43 -1.39
CA ALA A 35 5.00 -18.80 -1.03
C ALA A 35 4.91 -20.25 -0.53
N ALA A 36 4.09 -20.44 0.50
CA ALA A 36 3.77 -21.75 1.01
C ALA A 36 2.89 -22.51 0.00
N LYS A 37 3.14 -23.82 -0.13
CA LYS A 37 2.31 -24.67 -0.96
C LYS A 37 0.99 -24.98 -0.25
N ASP A 38 -0.11 -24.46 -0.77
CA ASP A 38 -1.45 -24.84 -0.34
C ASP A 38 -1.87 -26.14 -1.06
N ILE A 39 -1.96 -27.23 -0.29
CA ILE A 39 -2.35 -28.56 -0.79
C ILE A 39 -3.85 -28.68 -1.07
N GLN A 40 -4.70 -27.87 -0.43
CA GLN A 40 -6.17 -27.93 -0.58
C GLN A 40 -6.68 -26.91 -1.61
N LEU A 41 -5.78 -26.12 -2.19
CA LEU A 41 -6.13 -25.08 -3.14
C LEU A 41 -6.87 -25.66 -4.36
N ALA A 42 -8.05 -25.09 -4.66
CA ALA A 42 -8.90 -25.48 -5.78
C ALA A 42 -9.37 -26.95 -5.80
N HIS A 43 -9.26 -27.71 -4.70
CA HIS A 43 -9.58 -29.15 -4.68
C HIS A 43 -11.03 -29.49 -5.09
N TYR A 44 -11.97 -28.55 -4.89
CA TYR A 44 -13.40 -28.75 -5.13
C TYR A 44 -13.99 -27.80 -6.17
N VAL A 45 -13.15 -27.01 -6.84
CA VAL A 45 -13.60 -26.00 -7.81
C VAL A 45 -13.02 -26.31 -9.18
N ASN A 46 -13.85 -26.83 -10.06
CA ASN A 46 -13.49 -27.07 -11.46
C ASN A 46 -13.93 -25.87 -12.31
N ASN A 47 -12.99 -24.97 -12.60
CA ASN A 47 -13.24 -23.79 -13.44
C ASN A 47 -12.22 -23.75 -14.58
N SER A 48 -12.69 -23.48 -15.80
CA SER A 48 -11.87 -23.42 -17.02
C SER A 48 -11.32 -22.01 -17.33
N ILE A 49 -11.75 -20.99 -16.61
CA ILE A 49 -11.37 -19.58 -16.83
C ILE A 49 -10.04 -19.29 -16.11
N LYS A 50 -8.95 -19.14 -16.86
CA LYS A 50 -7.60 -18.93 -16.32
C LYS A 50 -7.44 -17.64 -15.51
N GLN A 51 -8.20 -16.60 -15.87
CA GLN A 51 -8.14 -15.27 -15.25
C GLN A 51 -8.52 -15.27 -13.77
N LEU A 52 -9.25 -16.29 -13.30
CA LEU A 52 -9.64 -16.40 -11.89
C LEU A 52 -8.50 -16.93 -11.00
N ASP A 53 -7.42 -17.47 -11.60
CA ASP A 53 -6.19 -17.90 -10.92
C ASP A 53 -6.44 -18.70 -9.63
N ILE A 54 -7.43 -19.61 -9.67
CA ILE A 54 -7.90 -20.34 -8.49
C ILE A 54 -6.82 -21.32 -8.02
N ARG A 55 -6.06 -21.88 -8.97
CA ARG A 55 -4.92 -22.78 -8.71
C ARG A 55 -3.60 -22.02 -8.48
N ARG A 56 -3.60 -20.69 -8.59
CA ARG A 56 -2.40 -19.86 -8.42
C ARG A 56 -1.26 -20.27 -9.36
N ASP A 57 -1.61 -20.63 -10.60
CA ASP A 57 -0.69 -21.08 -11.65
C ASP A 57 -0.49 -20.04 -12.76
N TYR A 58 -1.00 -18.82 -12.58
CA TYR A 58 -0.79 -17.71 -13.51
C TYR A 58 0.64 -17.13 -13.45
N TYR A 59 1.29 -17.16 -12.28
CA TYR A 59 2.67 -16.71 -12.07
C TYR A 59 3.58 -17.90 -11.78
N ASP A 60 4.82 -17.87 -12.28
CA ASP A 60 5.79 -18.96 -12.11
C ASP A 60 6.30 -19.07 -10.66
N GLU A 61 6.48 -17.94 -9.98
CA GLU A 61 6.90 -17.89 -8.58
C GLU A 61 6.26 -16.71 -7.83
N VAL A 62 6.02 -16.90 -6.53
CA VAL A 62 5.48 -15.87 -5.63
C VAL A 62 6.37 -15.82 -4.39
N THR A 63 6.80 -14.61 -4.03
CA THR A 63 7.63 -14.35 -2.86
C THR A 63 6.94 -13.36 -1.93
N TRP A 64 6.82 -13.72 -0.66
CA TRP A 64 6.30 -12.89 0.42
C TRP A 64 7.43 -12.24 1.17
N CYS A 65 7.43 -10.91 1.26
CA CYS A 65 8.42 -10.16 2.02
C CYS A 65 7.74 -9.46 3.20
N PHE A 66 8.14 -9.81 4.42
CA PHE A 66 7.72 -9.12 5.63
C PHE A 66 8.79 -8.12 6.04
N CYS A 67 8.37 -6.89 6.33
CA CYS A 67 9.24 -5.83 6.81
C CYS A 67 8.70 -5.44 8.19
N GLU A 68 9.54 -5.25 9.22
CA GLU A 68 9.15 -5.18 10.66
C GLU A 68 7.95 -4.27 10.91
N PHE A 69 7.81 -3.22 10.09
CA PHE A 69 6.64 -2.37 10.02
C PHE A 69 6.54 -1.76 8.61
N ASP A 70 5.64 -2.24 7.75
CA ASP A 70 5.20 -1.42 6.58
C ASP A 70 4.57 -0.07 7.05
N HIS A 71 4.55 0.21 8.37
CA HIS A 71 4.08 1.33 9.24
C HIS A 71 2.64 1.81 9.05
N PHE A 72 2.03 1.20 8.07
CA PHE A 72 1.18 1.86 7.12
C PHE A 72 1.14 0.84 6.01
N CYS A 73 0.51 -0.33 6.15
CA CYS A 73 0.35 -1.11 4.92
C CYS A 73 -0.32 -0.29 3.79
N ASN A 74 -0.87 0.89 4.12
CA ASN A 74 -1.38 1.93 3.24
C ASN A 74 -1.47 3.31 3.98
N GLY A 75 -0.39 3.96 4.36
CA GLY A 75 -0.39 5.11 5.28
C GLY A 75 -0.84 6.48 4.78
N ALA A 76 -2.15 6.76 4.67
CA ALA A 76 -2.65 8.05 4.16
C ALA A 76 -3.21 9.00 5.24
N ILE A 77 -2.84 10.30 5.14
CA ILE A 77 -3.74 11.36 4.64
C ILE A 77 -2.92 12.28 3.71
N ASP A 78 -3.38 12.49 2.47
CA ASP A 78 -2.80 13.48 1.55
C ASP A 78 -3.40 14.88 1.81
N ILE A 79 -2.78 15.65 2.71
CA ILE A 79 -3.19 17.04 3.03
C ILE A 79 -2.52 18.10 2.16
N ASN A 80 -1.67 17.74 1.20
CA ASN A 80 -1.08 18.71 0.26
C ASN A 80 -2.08 19.28 -0.75
N SER A 81 -3.35 18.85 -0.74
CA SER A 81 -4.42 19.55 -1.46
C SER A 81 -5.01 20.73 -0.68
N PHE A 82 -4.51 21.06 0.51
CA PHE A 82 -4.72 22.39 1.09
C PHE A 82 -3.80 23.39 0.39
N HIS A 83 -4.15 23.77 -0.84
CA HIS A 83 -3.56 24.95 -1.49
C HIS A 83 -3.89 26.17 -0.63
N SER A 84 -2.88 26.66 0.10
CA SER A 84 -2.84 27.87 0.92
C SER A 84 -3.79 29.00 0.48
N TRP A 85 -4.89 29.17 1.19
CA TRP A 85 -5.63 30.45 1.27
C TRP A 85 -5.02 31.39 2.33
N THR A 86 -3.86 31.04 2.87
CA THR A 86 -3.19 31.78 3.96
C THR A 86 -2.30 32.92 3.47
N THR A 87 -2.00 33.00 2.17
CA THR A 87 -1.14 34.07 1.60
C THR A 87 -1.92 35.34 1.26
N THR A 88 -3.24 35.28 1.07
CA THR A 88 -4.06 36.47 0.74
C THR A 88 -4.35 37.34 1.95
N THR A 89 -4.43 36.78 3.16
CA THR A 89 -4.75 37.55 4.38
C THR A 89 -3.57 38.43 4.85
N LEU A 90 -2.34 37.98 4.65
CA LEU A 90 -1.13 38.75 4.97
C LEU A 90 -0.93 39.95 4.04
N ALA A 91 -1.27 39.81 2.76
CA ALA A 91 -1.16 40.92 1.79
C ALA A 91 -2.21 42.02 2.08
N VAL A 92 -3.44 41.65 2.39
CA VAL A 92 -4.53 42.62 2.66
C VAL A 92 -4.28 43.38 3.97
N THR A 93 -3.77 42.73 5.01
CA THR A 93 -3.42 43.39 6.29
C THR A 93 -2.24 44.35 6.14
N ALA A 94 -1.22 44.00 5.35
CA ALA A 94 -0.11 44.89 5.04
C ALA A 94 -0.56 46.13 4.24
N ILE A 95 -1.46 45.97 3.27
CA ILE A 95 -2.01 47.10 2.50
C ILE A 95 -2.82 48.04 3.41
N HIS A 96 -3.65 47.50 4.32
CA HIS A 96 -4.38 48.32 5.28
C HIS A 96 -3.47 49.11 6.23
N LEU A 97 -2.37 48.51 6.69
CA LEU A 97 -1.39 49.21 7.54
C LEU A 97 -0.65 50.31 6.79
N VAL A 98 -0.26 50.08 5.53
CA VAL A 98 0.42 51.09 4.71
C VAL A 98 -0.51 52.26 4.39
N LEU A 99 -1.79 52.01 4.12
CA LEU A 99 -2.78 53.07 3.90
C LEU A 99 -3.08 53.87 5.17
N TYR A 100 -3.11 53.21 6.34
CA TYR A 100 -3.32 53.88 7.63
C TYR A 100 -2.16 54.82 8.01
N PHE A 101 -0.91 54.45 7.70
CA PHE A 101 0.28 55.27 7.98
C PHE A 101 0.57 56.35 6.91
N ARG A 102 -0.13 56.33 5.78
CA ARG A 102 0.02 57.31 4.67
C ARG A 102 -1.03 58.43 4.69
N LEU A 103 -2.06 58.33 5.53
CA LEU A 103 -3.05 59.37 5.86
C LEU A 103 -2.62 60.13 7.12
#